data_AF-A0A060SAH4-F1
#
_entry.id   AF-A0A060SAH4-F1
#
_cell.length_a   1.000
_cell.length_b   1.000
_cell.length_c   1.000
_cell.angle_alpha   90.00
_cell.angle_beta   90.00
_cell.angle_gamma   90.00
#
_symmetry.space_group_name_H-M   'P 1'
#
loop_
_entity.id
_entity.type
_entity.pdbx_description
1 polymer ?
#
loop_
_entity_poly.entity_id
_entity_poly.type
_entity_poly.pdbx_seq_one_letter_code
_entity_poly.pdbx_strand_id
1 'polypeptide(L)'
;MRCIIHLETNLLRLRFSQHGSLYFSDDVSEELRSRPLHQEGDTSAGDLGPQLELKYKIGPTVNREWWRGHYGRIDANRGPWPDMQTMIRSAADFQLRAIDTGAVDVSSSRLKSTPADIPLLRRMLNMCIRIAPAIVPADPALTAPALNHPDLSLTNLIVPNEGPAEIRHSIDWQGATVSPFCMQVHLPPAMAYTAGVIPLPPDGSEPSLPPDFDLRTPEEQEYLRRHHRSARRQYWYSFIIQGIQRMRGEALALPHYLQLANLVPYITRCVAEGPADLRGLLIGLQQLWAEIAADGSSPCPVDFTPEELAAHTQEVQRQEEYERNVAQLYREIGCQNDGSVNPDEYEAAKARVERLRHEWDEIAMKGPFPFFEGAYSYYLT
;
A
#
# COMPACT_ATOMS: atom_id res chain seq x y z
N MET A 1 10.97 18.75 4.32
CA MET A 1 10.94 18.45 2.87
C MET A 1 12.30 18.05 2.33
N ARG A 2 13.32 18.94 2.30
CA ARG A 2 14.66 18.64 1.74
C ARG A 2 15.30 17.36 2.33
N CYS A 3 15.26 17.18 3.65
CA CYS A 3 15.80 15.98 4.30
C CYS A 3 15.10 14.69 3.84
N ILE A 4 13.78 14.72 3.63
CA ILE A 4 13.00 13.57 3.12
C ILE A 4 13.38 13.25 1.68
N ILE A 5 13.44 14.27 0.82
CA ILE A 5 13.92 14.14 -0.57
C ILE A 5 15.30 13.49 -0.59
N HIS A 6 16.23 13.96 0.24
CA HIS A 6 17.58 13.41 0.31
C HIS A 6 17.59 11.95 0.80
N LEU A 7 16.83 11.65 1.85
CA LEU A 7 16.70 10.30 2.40
C LEU A 7 16.20 9.31 1.35
N GLU A 8 15.04 9.58 0.75
CA GLU A 8 14.46 8.70 -0.28
C GLU A 8 15.37 8.58 -1.51
N THR A 9 16.06 9.66 -1.91
CA THR A 9 17.01 9.62 -3.03
C THR A 9 18.18 8.69 -2.76
N ASN A 10 18.72 8.71 -1.54
CA ASN A 10 19.81 7.82 -1.20
C ASN A 10 19.36 6.36 -1.07
N LEU A 11 18.17 6.11 -0.51
CA LEU A 11 17.62 4.75 -0.36
C LEU A 11 17.36 4.10 -1.72
N LEU A 12 16.65 4.81 -2.60
CA LEU A 12 16.25 4.30 -3.91
C LEU A 12 17.39 4.23 -4.93
N ARG A 13 18.55 4.79 -4.61
CA ARG A 13 19.73 4.73 -5.49
C ARG A 13 20.41 3.37 -5.47
N LEU A 14 20.35 2.65 -4.35
CA LEU A 14 20.95 1.32 -4.20
C LEU A 14 20.14 0.29 -4.99
N ARG A 15 20.80 -0.48 -5.87
CA ARG A 15 20.18 -1.58 -6.61
C ARG A 15 20.66 -2.90 -6.04
N PHE A 16 19.76 -3.58 -5.37
CA PHE A 16 20.01 -4.91 -4.83
C PHE A 16 19.92 -5.96 -5.94
N SER A 17 20.55 -7.12 -5.72
CA SER A 17 20.58 -8.19 -6.72
C SER A 17 19.22 -8.89 -6.91
N GLN A 18 18.37 -8.88 -5.88
CA GLN A 18 17.11 -9.64 -5.80
C GLN A 18 16.03 -8.90 -5.01
N HIS A 19 14.78 -9.33 -5.17
CA HIS A 19 13.64 -8.89 -4.36
C HIS A 19 13.44 -9.80 -3.15
N GLY A 20 13.19 -9.23 -1.98
CA GLY A 20 13.06 -9.96 -0.72
C GLY A 20 13.29 -9.06 0.48
N SER A 21 14.07 -9.52 1.45
CA SER A 21 14.43 -8.73 2.63
C SER A 21 15.91 -8.85 2.96
N LEU A 22 16.42 -7.89 3.73
CA LEU A 22 17.80 -7.91 4.21
C LEU A 22 17.94 -8.85 5.41
N TYR A 23 18.95 -9.72 5.34
CA TYR A 23 19.35 -10.63 6.41
C TYR A 23 20.83 -10.44 6.71
N PHE A 24 21.25 -10.80 7.93
CA PHE A 24 22.67 -11.03 8.17
C PHE A 24 23.14 -12.24 7.36
N SER A 25 24.39 -12.19 6.90
CA SER A 25 25.01 -13.27 6.13
C SER A 25 24.88 -14.64 6.79
N ASP A 26 24.96 -14.67 8.12
CA ASP A 26 24.98 -15.90 8.92
C ASP A 26 23.58 -16.53 9.06
N ASP A 27 22.52 -15.76 8.78
CA ASP A 27 21.12 -16.18 8.93
C ASP A 27 20.51 -16.73 7.62
N VAL A 28 21.30 -16.81 6.54
CA VAL A 28 20.83 -17.36 5.25
C VAL A 28 21.60 -18.62 4.84
N SER A 29 20.99 -19.39 3.94
CA SER A 29 21.59 -20.61 3.39
C SER A 29 22.91 -20.30 2.68
N GLU A 30 23.77 -21.31 2.54
CA GLU A 30 25.05 -21.16 1.83
C GLU A 30 24.85 -20.73 0.37
N GLU A 31 23.79 -21.22 -0.27
CA GLU A 31 23.39 -20.80 -1.61
C GLU A 31 23.15 -19.28 -1.67
N LEU A 32 22.39 -18.72 -0.72
CA LEU A 32 22.10 -17.29 -0.67
C LEU A 32 23.33 -16.46 -0.28
N ARG A 33 24.22 -16.99 0.59
CA ARG A 33 25.50 -16.35 0.93
C ARG A 33 26.40 -16.15 -0.28
N SER A 34 26.38 -17.08 -1.23
CA SER A 34 27.20 -16.96 -2.45
C SER A 34 26.68 -15.92 -3.46
N ARG A 35 25.42 -15.46 -3.31
CA ARG A 35 24.84 -14.47 -4.21
C ARG A 35 25.29 -13.06 -3.78
N PRO A 36 25.49 -12.13 -4.74
CA PRO A 36 25.84 -10.76 -4.41
C PRO A 36 24.66 -10.03 -3.74
N LEU A 37 24.93 -9.04 -2.89
CA LEU A 37 23.92 -8.18 -2.27
C LEU A 37 23.38 -7.16 -3.29
N HIS A 38 24.27 -6.59 -4.09
CA HIS A 38 23.95 -5.58 -5.11
C HIS A 38 24.03 -6.13 -6.53
N GLN A 39 23.40 -5.44 -7.48
CA GLN A 39 23.55 -5.77 -8.91
C GLN A 39 24.99 -5.59 -9.36
N GLU A 40 25.41 -6.40 -10.34
CA GLU A 40 26.73 -6.28 -10.95
C GLU A 40 26.92 -4.87 -11.55
N GLY A 41 28.05 -4.23 -11.21
CA GLY A 41 28.36 -2.88 -11.65
C GLY A 41 27.71 -1.74 -10.83
N ASP A 42 26.88 -2.04 -9.83
CA ASP A 42 26.40 -1.00 -8.92
C ASP A 42 27.52 -0.52 -7.99
N THR A 43 27.80 0.78 -8.04
CA THR A 43 28.83 1.46 -7.23
C THR A 43 28.23 2.46 -6.24
N SER A 44 26.90 2.48 -6.09
CA SER A 44 26.16 3.45 -5.28
C SER A 44 26.45 3.35 -3.79
N ALA A 45 26.86 2.18 -3.31
CA ALA A 45 27.29 1.97 -1.93
C ALA A 45 28.71 2.51 -1.65
N GLY A 46 29.47 2.89 -2.69
CA GLY A 46 30.83 3.40 -2.56
C GLY A 46 31.73 2.50 -1.72
N ASP A 47 32.54 3.10 -0.86
CA ASP A 47 33.51 2.40 0.00
C ASP A 47 32.88 1.45 1.03
N LEU A 48 31.58 1.62 1.33
CA LEU A 48 30.85 0.73 2.22
C LEU A 48 30.40 -0.56 1.53
N GLY A 49 30.36 -0.59 0.20
CA GLY A 49 29.88 -1.74 -0.59
C GLY A 49 30.49 -3.08 -0.14
N PRO A 50 31.83 -3.22 -0.09
CA PRO A 50 32.46 -4.46 0.35
C PRO A 50 32.11 -4.88 1.78
N GLN A 51 31.94 -3.93 2.69
CA GLN A 51 31.58 -4.21 4.08
C GLN A 51 30.12 -4.67 4.21
N LEU A 52 29.22 -4.05 3.44
CA LEU A 52 27.81 -4.43 3.38
C LEU A 52 27.65 -5.81 2.76
N GLU A 53 28.39 -6.12 1.71
CA GLU A 53 28.38 -7.41 1.00
C GLU A 53 28.80 -8.58 1.90
N LEU A 54 29.75 -8.34 2.82
CA LEU A 54 30.17 -9.32 3.83
C LEU A 54 29.12 -9.52 4.92
N LYS A 55 28.39 -8.46 5.28
CA LYS A 55 27.49 -8.46 6.44
C LYS A 55 26.06 -8.86 6.10
N TYR A 56 25.58 -8.51 4.92
CA TYR A 56 24.18 -8.60 4.55
C TYR A 56 23.96 -9.39 3.26
N LYS A 57 22.83 -10.08 3.19
CA LYS A 57 22.34 -10.80 2.01
C LYS A 57 20.85 -10.58 1.82
N ILE A 58 20.38 -10.79 0.59
CA ILE A 58 18.94 -10.81 0.31
C ILE A 58 18.42 -12.22 0.54
N GLY A 59 17.44 -12.33 1.42
CA GLY A 59 16.72 -13.56 1.73
C GLY A 59 15.23 -13.44 1.40
N PRO A 60 14.43 -14.44 1.81
CA PRO A 60 12.98 -14.42 1.65
C PRO A 60 12.35 -13.14 2.22
N THR A 61 11.19 -12.74 1.71
CA THR A 61 10.51 -11.56 2.23
C THR A 61 10.10 -11.75 3.69
N VAL A 62 10.36 -10.74 4.53
CA VAL A 62 9.78 -10.63 5.89
C VAL A 62 8.51 -9.76 5.90
N ASN A 63 8.00 -9.38 4.72
CA ASN A 63 6.77 -8.60 4.63
C ASN A 63 5.62 -9.33 5.36
N ARG A 64 5.01 -8.64 6.33
CA ARG A 64 3.97 -9.18 7.21
C ARG A 64 2.80 -9.82 6.47
N GLU A 65 2.50 -9.38 5.26
CA GLU A 65 1.42 -9.93 4.43
C GLU A 65 1.60 -11.42 4.09
N TRP A 66 2.83 -11.92 4.10
CA TRP A 66 3.18 -13.30 3.77
C TRP A 66 3.18 -14.24 4.99
N TRP A 67 3.09 -13.68 6.20
CA TRP A 67 3.35 -14.37 7.45
C TRP A 67 2.20 -14.25 8.47
N ARG A 68 1.14 -13.50 8.17
CA ARG A 68 0.07 -13.24 9.13
C ARG A 68 -0.64 -14.52 9.58
N GLY A 69 -0.82 -14.70 10.88
CA GLY A 69 -1.63 -15.78 11.44
C GLY A 69 -1.34 -17.16 10.84
N HIS A 70 -2.36 -17.83 10.30
CA HIS A 70 -2.22 -19.16 9.70
C HIS A 70 -1.42 -19.19 8.39
N TYR A 71 -1.26 -18.04 7.71
CA TYR A 71 -0.55 -17.97 6.44
C TYR A 71 0.94 -18.25 6.58
N GLY A 72 1.53 -18.01 7.77
CA GLY A 72 2.93 -18.35 8.05
C GLY A 72 3.25 -19.85 7.98
N ARG A 73 2.23 -20.72 7.99
CA ARG A 73 2.40 -22.19 7.88
C ARG A 73 2.28 -22.71 6.46
N ILE A 74 1.88 -21.87 5.50
CA ILE A 74 1.73 -22.25 4.10
C ILE A 74 3.11 -22.41 3.49
N ASP A 75 3.39 -23.57 2.90
CA ASP A 75 4.57 -23.76 2.09
C ASP A 75 4.43 -22.95 0.78
N ALA A 76 5.21 -21.88 0.66
CA ALA A 76 5.15 -20.94 -0.44
C ALA A 76 6.52 -20.36 -0.76
N ASN A 77 6.74 -20.05 -2.04
CA ASN A 77 7.93 -19.34 -2.49
C ASN A 77 7.90 -17.88 -2.00
N ARG A 78 8.63 -17.60 -0.92
CA ARG A 78 8.75 -16.26 -0.34
C ARG A 78 9.97 -15.49 -0.85
N GLY A 79 10.59 -15.97 -1.92
CA GLY A 79 11.81 -15.40 -2.46
C GLY A 79 13.08 -15.90 -1.74
N PRO A 80 14.22 -15.24 -1.97
CA PRO A 80 14.35 -14.01 -2.75
C PRO A 80 14.09 -14.23 -4.25
N TRP A 81 13.35 -13.32 -4.88
CA TRP A 81 12.95 -13.45 -6.28
C TRP A 81 13.93 -12.73 -7.21
N PRO A 82 14.25 -13.33 -8.38
CA PRO A 82 15.17 -12.74 -9.35
C PRO A 82 14.57 -11.56 -10.12
N ASP A 83 13.24 -11.51 -10.23
CA ASP A 83 12.53 -10.50 -11.01
C ASP A 83 11.10 -10.24 -10.48
N MET A 84 10.52 -9.12 -10.93
CA MET A 84 9.18 -8.67 -10.57
C MET A 84 8.07 -9.66 -10.97
N GLN A 85 8.20 -10.31 -12.12
CA GLN A 85 7.20 -11.26 -12.63
C GLN A 85 7.12 -12.50 -11.73
N THR A 86 8.27 -13.04 -11.33
CA THR A 86 8.39 -14.19 -10.44
C THR A 86 7.83 -13.85 -9.05
N MET A 87 8.05 -12.62 -8.56
CA MET A 87 7.44 -12.14 -7.32
C MET A 87 5.91 -12.10 -7.39
N ILE A 88 5.33 -11.49 -8.43
CA ILE A 88 3.86 -11.40 -8.62
C ILE A 88 3.25 -12.81 -8.71
N ARG A 89 3.85 -13.70 -9.49
CA ARG A 89 3.41 -15.10 -9.62
C ARG A 89 3.47 -15.82 -8.27
N SER A 90 4.56 -15.66 -7.53
CA SER A 90 4.70 -16.28 -6.20
C SER A 90 3.64 -15.80 -5.22
N ALA A 91 3.23 -14.53 -5.28
CA ALA A 91 2.15 -14.00 -4.45
C ALA A 91 0.80 -14.64 -4.79
N ALA A 92 0.53 -14.83 -6.09
CA ALA A 92 -0.70 -15.47 -6.54
C ALA A 92 -0.74 -16.96 -6.17
N ASP A 93 0.35 -17.67 -6.41
CA ASP A 93 0.50 -19.09 -6.03
C ASP A 93 0.38 -19.30 -4.52
N PHE A 94 0.94 -18.38 -3.72
CA PHE A 94 0.80 -18.38 -2.27
C PHE A 94 -0.67 -18.38 -1.82
N GLN A 95 -1.52 -17.54 -2.43
CA GLN A 95 -2.94 -17.50 -2.09
C GLN A 95 -3.72 -18.68 -2.67
N LEU A 96 -3.37 -19.16 -3.87
CA LEU A 96 -3.96 -20.39 -4.40
C LEU A 96 -3.72 -21.57 -3.46
N ARG A 97 -2.50 -21.72 -2.94
CA ARG A 97 -2.16 -22.73 -1.93
C ARG A 97 -2.92 -22.52 -0.62
N ALA A 98 -3.13 -21.27 -0.19
CA ALA A 98 -3.94 -20.98 0.99
C ALA A 98 -5.36 -21.55 0.86
N ILE A 99 -5.96 -21.40 -0.33
CA ILE A 99 -7.28 -21.95 -0.67
C ILE A 99 -7.22 -23.48 -0.77
N ASP A 100 -6.22 -24.04 -1.46
CA ASP A 100 -6.10 -25.49 -1.69
C ASP A 100 -5.88 -26.30 -0.40
N THR A 101 -5.06 -25.77 0.51
CA THR A 101 -4.68 -26.46 1.75
C THR A 101 -5.70 -26.29 2.87
N GLY A 102 -6.66 -25.37 2.70
CA GLY A 102 -7.57 -24.98 3.79
C GLY A 102 -6.83 -24.39 5.00
N ALA A 103 -5.59 -23.90 4.81
CA ALA A 103 -4.81 -23.26 5.88
C ALA A 103 -5.55 -22.03 6.45
N VAL A 104 -6.47 -21.48 5.66
CA VAL A 104 -7.34 -20.37 6.02
C VAL A 104 -8.77 -20.87 5.91
N ASP A 105 -9.48 -20.88 7.04
CA ASP A 105 -10.89 -21.25 7.06
C ASP A 105 -11.74 -20.11 6.51
N VAL A 106 -12.02 -20.15 5.20
CA VAL A 106 -12.89 -19.17 4.51
C VAL A 106 -14.35 -19.18 4.99
N SER A 107 -14.74 -20.13 5.85
CA SER A 107 -16.05 -20.10 6.52
C SER A 107 -16.02 -19.31 7.83
N SER A 108 -14.84 -18.90 8.29
CA SER A 108 -14.67 -18.07 9.48
C SER A 108 -15.29 -16.68 9.27
N SER A 109 -16.08 -16.24 10.25
CA SER A 109 -16.61 -14.87 10.31
C SER A 109 -15.54 -13.77 10.46
N ARG A 110 -14.27 -14.15 10.64
CA ARG A 110 -13.13 -13.23 10.73
C ARG A 110 -12.58 -12.80 9.38
N LEU A 111 -13.00 -13.46 8.29
CA LEU A 111 -12.62 -13.12 6.93
C LEU A 111 -13.80 -12.45 6.24
N LYS A 112 -13.51 -11.55 5.31
CA LYS A 112 -14.52 -10.95 4.45
C LYS A 112 -14.91 -11.87 3.29
N SER A 113 -13.99 -12.73 2.84
CA SER A 113 -14.30 -13.77 1.86
C SER A 113 -15.17 -14.87 2.46
N THR A 114 -16.05 -15.40 1.62
CA THR A 114 -16.90 -16.55 1.89
C THR A 114 -16.53 -17.73 0.97
N PRO A 115 -17.03 -18.95 1.24
CA PRO A 115 -16.82 -20.07 0.31
C PRO A 115 -17.34 -19.81 -1.11
N ALA A 116 -18.35 -18.93 -1.27
CA ALA A 116 -18.90 -18.55 -2.57
C ALA A 116 -17.91 -17.73 -3.41
N ASP A 117 -16.94 -17.07 -2.79
CA ASP A 117 -15.94 -16.24 -3.49
C ASP A 117 -14.79 -17.06 -4.08
N ILE A 118 -14.60 -18.32 -3.65
CA ILE A 118 -13.48 -19.18 -4.08
C ILE A 118 -13.32 -19.25 -5.61
N PRO A 119 -14.39 -19.49 -6.41
CA PRO A 119 -14.24 -19.56 -7.87
C PRO A 119 -13.72 -18.26 -8.48
N LEU A 120 -14.23 -17.11 -8.01
CA LEU A 120 -13.79 -15.80 -8.46
C LEU A 120 -12.34 -15.52 -8.03
N LEU A 121 -11.99 -15.78 -6.78
CA LEU A 121 -10.62 -15.64 -6.26
C LEU A 121 -9.62 -16.44 -7.09
N ARG A 122 -9.93 -17.71 -7.39
CA ARG A 122 -9.08 -18.54 -8.25
C ARG A 122 -8.93 -17.96 -9.65
N ARG A 123 -10.02 -17.48 -10.27
CA ARG A 123 -9.98 -16.83 -11.59
C ARG A 123 -9.05 -15.62 -11.57
N MET A 124 -9.21 -14.75 -10.58
CA MET A 124 -8.40 -13.53 -10.41
C MET A 124 -6.92 -13.80 -10.14
N LEU A 125 -6.60 -14.78 -9.28
CA LEU A 125 -5.22 -15.18 -9.01
C LEU A 125 -4.55 -15.74 -10.28
N ASN A 126 -5.27 -16.52 -11.08
CA ASN A 126 -4.78 -16.98 -12.39
C ASN A 126 -4.68 -15.84 -13.42
N MET A 127 -5.55 -14.82 -13.37
CA MET A 127 -5.36 -13.59 -14.17
C MET A 127 -4.05 -12.89 -13.78
N CYS A 128 -3.75 -12.76 -12.48
CA CYS A 128 -2.49 -12.17 -12.00
C CYS A 128 -1.26 -12.90 -12.54
N ILE A 129 -1.27 -14.24 -12.54
CA ILE A 129 -0.17 -15.06 -13.08
C ILE A 129 0.02 -14.83 -14.59
N ARG A 130 -1.09 -14.77 -15.34
CA ARG A 130 -1.08 -14.58 -16.80
C ARG A 130 -0.70 -13.17 -17.22
N ILE A 131 -1.14 -12.15 -16.48
CA ILE A 131 -0.91 -10.75 -16.82
C ILE A 131 0.49 -10.26 -16.40
N ALA A 132 1.12 -10.90 -15.40
CA ALA A 132 2.40 -10.49 -14.85
C ALA A 132 3.48 -10.15 -15.91
N PRO A 133 3.72 -10.97 -16.95
CA PRO A 133 4.76 -10.66 -17.95
C PRO A 133 4.47 -9.38 -18.75
N ALA A 134 3.20 -9.01 -18.92
CA ALA A 134 2.79 -7.91 -19.78
C ALA A 134 2.71 -6.56 -19.06
N ILE A 135 2.51 -6.56 -17.74
CA ILE A 135 2.44 -5.33 -16.93
C ILE A 135 3.79 -4.88 -16.38
N VAL A 136 4.82 -5.74 -16.47
CA VAL A 136 6.18 -5.42 -16.05
C VAL A 136 6.75 -4.35 -16.99
N PRO A 137 7.22 -3.20 -16.47
CA PRO A 137 7.85 -2.17 -17.30
C PRO A 137 9.03 -2.71 -18.10
N ALA A 138 9.14 -2.29 -19.36
CA ALA A 138 10.20 -2.73 -20.26
C ALA A 138 11.60 -2.24 -19.85
N ASP A 139 11.70 -1.08 -19.18
CA ASP A 139 12.96 -0.57 -18.65
C ASP A 139 13.36 -1.35 -17.38
N PRO A 140 14.48 -2.10 -17.40
CA PRO A 140 14.95 -2.85 -16.24
C PRO A 140 15.27 -1.96 -15.03
N ALA A 141 15.53 -0.67 -15.23
CA ALA A 141 15.80 0.25 -14.13
C ALA A 141 14.55 0.54 -13.29
N LEU A 142 13.35 0.49 -13.90
CA LEU A 142 12.07 0.65 -13.20
C LEU A 142 11.68 -0.58 -12.38
N THR A 143 12.24 -1.74 -12.72
CA THR A 143 11.97 -3.00 -12.04
C THR A 143 13.11 -3.45 -11.14
N ALA A 144 14.22 -2.70 -11.12
CA ALA A 144 15.38 -2.98 -10.28
C ALA A 144 14.98 -3.10 -8.80
N PRO A 145 15.54 -4.06 -8.05
CA PRO A 145 15.25 -4.22 -6.64
C PRO A 145 15.78 -3.02 -5.83
N ALA A 146 14.88 -2.27 -5.22
CA ALA A 146 15.17 -1.09 -4.40
C ALA A 146 14.58 -1.23 -3.00
N LEU A 147 15.22 -0.58 -2.03
CA LEU A 147 14.72 -0.45 -0.66
C LEU A 147 14.15 0.96 -0.47
N ASN A 148 12.99 1.06 0.16
CA ASN A 148 12.44 2.33 0.63
C ASN A 148 11.91 2.17 2.06
N HIS A 149 11.64 3.30 2.71
CA HIS A 149 11.04 3.30 4.04
C HIS A 149 9.55 2.94 3.96
N PRO A 150 9.05 1.95 4.73
CA PRO A 150 7.68 1.46 4.61
C PRO A 150 6.63 2.46 5.11
N ASP A 151 6.93 3.22 6.17
CA ASP A 151 6.06 4.30 6.65
C ASP A 151 6.84 5.58 6.98
N LEU A 152 7.10 6.40 5.95
CA LEU A 152 7.78 7.69 6.14
C LEU A 152 6.79 8.79 6.58
N SER A 153 6.09 8.55 7.70
CA SER A 153 5.18 9.47 8.37
C SER A 153 5.93 10.46 9.28
N LEU A 154 5.28 11.57 9.65
CA LEU A 154 5.91 12.57 10.55
C LEU A 154 6.22 12.01 11.94
N THR A 155 5.45 11.02 12.41
CA THR A 155 5.64 10.35 13.70
C THR A 155 6.90 9.47 13.72
N ASN A 156 7.37 9.06 12.55
CA ASN A 156 8.55 8.20 12.40
C ASN A 156 9.85 8.99 12.14
N LEU A 157 9.82 10.31 12.32
CA LEU A 157 10.97 11.20 12.09
C LEU A 157 11.43 11.82 13.40
N ILE A 158 12.69 11.60 13.74
CA ILE A 158 13.32 12.18 14.93
C ILE A 158 13.96 13.52 14.54
N VAL A 159 13.54 14.57 15.24
CA VAL A 159 14.08 15.93 15.10
C VAL A 159 14.63 16.41 16.46
N PRO A 160 15.57 17.38 16.48
CA PRO A 160 16.02 18.00 17.71
C PRO A 160 14.87 18.64 18.50
N ASN A 161 14.99 18.64 19.83
CA ASN A 161 14.03 19.31 20.72
C ASN A 161 14.09 20.85 20.60
N GLU A 162 15.23 21.38 20.15
CA GLU A 162 15.47 22.81 19.97
C GLU A 162 16.07 23.11 18.60
N GLY A 163 15.78 24.29 18.05
CA GLY A 163 16.32 24.74 16.77
C GLY A 163 15.49 24.28 15.56
N PRO A 164 16.08 24.25 14.35
CA PRO A 164 15.36 23.88 13.14
C PRO A 164 14.95 22.41 13.16
N ALA A 165 13.79 22.10 12.59
CA ALA A 165 13.27 20.74 12.43
C ALA A 165 14.03 19.95 11.35
N GLU A 166 15.32 19.73 11.59
CA GLU A 166 16.20 18.89 10.78
C GLU A 166 16.01 17.43 11.17
N ILE A 167 15.74 16.57 10.19
CA ILE A 167 15.58 15.14 10.43
C ILE A 167 16.94 14.55 10.76
N ARG A 168 17.08 13.97 11.95
CA ARG A 168 18.30 13.31 12.42
C ARG A 168 18.26 11.81 12.14
N HIS A 169 17.11 11.19 12.38
CA HIS A 169 16.91 9.76 12.20
C HIS A 169 15.48 9.47 11.73
N SER A 170 15.31 8.35 11.05
CA SER A 170 14.00 7.73 10.82
C SER A 170 13.93 6.39 11.55
N ILE A 171 12.78 6.08 12.11
CA ILE A 171 12.49 4.85 12.85
C ILE A 171 11.36 4.09 12.15
N ASP A 172 10.97 2.94 12.70
CA ASP A 172 9.85 2.14 12.19
C ASP A 172 10.13 1.49 10.82
N TRP A 173 11.33 0.92 10.69
CA TRP A 173 11.76 0.14 9.53
C TRP A 173 11.15 -1.26 9.45
N GLN A 174 10.26 -1.61 10.38
CA GLN A 174 9.60 -2.92 10.40
C GLN A 174 8.77 -3.10 9.12
N GLY A 175 8.87 -4.28 8.51
CA GLY A 175 8.19 -4.57 7.25
C GLY A 175 8.87 -3.96 6.00
N ALA A 176 10.00 -3.25 6.15
CA ALA A 176 10.77 -2.79 5.00
C ALA A 176 11.25 -3.98 4.15
N THR A 177 11.03 -3.91 2.84
CA THR A 177 11.44 -4.94 1.88
C THR A 177 12.18 -4.35 0.70
N VAL A 178 13.00 -5.18 0.07
CA VAL A 178 13.58 -4.90 -1.23
C VAL A 178 12.60 -5.37 -2.29
N SER A 179 12.09 -4.46 -3.10
CA SER A 179 11.03 -4.73 -4.09
C SER A 179 11.26 -3.92 -5.36
N PRO A 180 10.57 -4.20 -6.48
CA PRO A 180 10.76 -3.45 -7.72
C PRO A 180 10.61 -1.94 -7.49
N PHE A 181 11.52 -1.15 -8.06
CA PHE A 181 11.54 0.31 -7.88
C PHE A 181 10.17 0.95 -8.15
N CYS A 182 9.48 0.56 -9.22
CA CYS A 182 8.15 1.09 -9.57
C CYS A 182 7.05 0.78 -8.53
N MET A 183 7.25 -0.24 -7.68
CA MET A 183 6.35 -0.59 -6.57
C MET A 183 6.76 0.10 -5.26
N GLN A 184 7.97 0.64 -5.17
CA GLN A 184 8.53 1.30 -3.97
C GLN A 184 8.34 2.82 -3.98
N VAL A 185 8.19 3.42 -5.15
CA VAL A 185 8.01 4.87 -5.27
C VAL A 185 6.57 5.25 -4.97
N HIS A 186 6.38 6.17 -4.03
CA HIS A 186 5.08 6.78 -3.74
C HIS A 186 5.27 8.15 -3.09
N LEU A 187 4.17 8.89 -2.89
CA LEU A 187 4.18 10.09 -2.06
C LEU A 187 4.33 9.65 -0.59
N PRO A 188 5.37 10.07 0.14
CA PRO A 188 5.54 9.69 1.54
C PRO A 188 4.43 10.33 2.39
N PRO A 189 3.89 9.63 3.42
CA PRO A 189 2.85 10.16 4.28
C PRO A 189 3.21 11.50 4.94
N ALA A 190 4.49 11.74 5.25
CA ALA A 190 4.96 13.03 5.76
C ALA A 190 4.73 14.22 4.81
N MET A 191 4.55 13.97 3.51
CA MET A 191 4.27 14.99 2.49
C MET A 191 2.81 15.00 2.05
N ALA A 192 2.06 13.93 2.31
CA ALA A 192 0.66 13.82 1.91
C ALA A 192 -0.24 14.85 2.61
N TYR A 193 -1.17 15.41 1.84
CA TYR A 193 -2.19 16.34 2.25
C TYR A 193 -3.55 15.78 1.87
N THR A 194 -4.27 15.28 2.87
CA THR A 194 -5.52 14.52 2.69
C THR A 194 -6.77 15.30 3.11
N ALA A 195 -6.62 16.48 3.73
CA ALA A 195 -7.74 17.18 4.33
C ALA A 195 -8.70 17.85 3.33
N GLY A 196 -8.29 18.04 2.07
CA GLY A 196 -9.18 18.55 1.00
C GLY A 196 -9.63 20.02 1.13
N VAL A 197 -9.34 20.71 2.25
CA VAL A 197 -9.75 22.11 2.49
C VAL A 197 -9.19 23.09 1.45
N ILE A 198 -7.98 22.83 0.97
CA ILE A 198 -7.34 23.56 -0.13
C ILE A 198 -7.23 22.53 -1.26
N PRO A 199 -7.92 22.73 -2.39
CA PRO A 199 -7.89 21.77 -3.47
C PRO A 199 -6.48 21.71 -4.08
N LEU A 200 -6.03 20.49 -4.39
CA LEU A 200 -4.88 20.29 -5.25
C LEU A 200 -5.36 20.32 -6.71
N PRO A 201 -4.90 21.27 -7.53
CA PRO A 201 -5.38 21.39 -8.90
C PRO A 201 -5.07 20.15 -9.75
N PRO A 202 -6.05 19.61 -10.51
CA PRO A 202 -5.82 18.44 -11.37
C PRO A 202 -4.84 18.72 -12.52
N ASP A 203 -4.72 19.97 -12.93
CA ASP A 203 -3.79 20.43 -13.98
C ASP A 203 -2.33 20.53 -13.49
N GLY A 204 -2.07 20.23 -12.21
CA GLY A 204 -0.75 20.31 -11.63
C GLY A 204 -0.27 21.75 -11.40
N SER A 205 -1.17 22.74 -11.38
CA SER A 205 -0.83 24.11 -10.97
C SER A 205 -0.63 24.22 -9.44
N GLU A 206 0.05 25.28 -8.99
CA GLU A 206 0.31 25.50 -7.57
C GLU A 206 -1.02 25.79 -6.83
N PRO A 207 -1.30 25.13 -5.68
CA PRO A 207 -2.53 25.39 -4.93
C PRO A 207 -2.57 26.83 -4.40
N SER A 208 -3.70 27.49 -4.61
CA SER A 208 -3.96 28.87 -4.20
C SER A 208 -4.89 28.93 -2.98
N LEU A 209 -4.87 30.07 -2.29
CA LEU A 209 -5.88 30.40 -1.30
C LEU A 209 -7.21 30.72 -1.99
N PRO A 210 -8.36 30.50 -1.34
CA PRO A 210 -9.65 30.82 -1.94
C PRO A 210 -9.79 32.34 -2.17
N PRO A 211 -10.53 32.78 -3.21
CA PRO A 211 -10.64 34.20 -3.56
C PRO A 211 -11.23 35.09 -2.46
N ASP A 212 -12.04 34.52 -1.55
CA ASP A 212 -12.68 35.22 -0.44
C ASP A 212 -11.83 35.24 0.84
N PHE A 213 -10.58 34.78 0.78
CA PHE A 213 -9.68 34.64 1.93
C PHE A 213 -9.60 35.92 2.79
N ASP A 214 -9.39 37.07 2.16
CA ASP A 214 -9.24 38.37 2.86
C ASP A 214 -10.55 38.86 3.52
N LEU A 215 -11.69 38.30 3.12
CA LEU A 215 -13.01 38.63 3.67
C LEU A 215 -13.39 37.76 4.88
N ARG A 216 -12.61 36.72 5.17
CA ARG A 216 -12.87 35.76 6.25
C ARG A 216 -12.39 36.27 7.60
N THR A 217 -12.92 35.66 8.66
CA THR A 217 -12.47 35.94 10.04
C THR A 217 -10.99 35.58 10.23
N PRO A 218 -10.27 36.21 11.18
CA PRO A 218 -8.86 35.88 11.46
C PRO A 218 -8.63 34.38 11.74
N GLU A 219 -9.56 33.74 12.43
CA GLU A 219 -9.53 32.31 12.77
C GLU A 219 -9.63 31.43 11.51
N GLU A 220 -10.57 31.73 10.62
CA GLU A 220 -10.72 31.05 9.33
C GLU A 220 -9.51 31.27 8.43
N GLN A 221 -8.96 32.48 8.42
CA GLN A 221 -7.73 32.77 7.67
C GLN A 221 -6.56 31.92 8.18
N GLU A 222 -6.36 31.80 9.49
CA GLU A 222 -5.27 30.97 10.02
C GLU A 222 -5.51 29.48 9.75
N TYR A 223 -6.75 29.01 9.79
CA TYR A 223 -7.12 27.67 9.36
C TYR A 223 -6.74 27.43 7.89
N LEU A 224 -7.17 28.30 6.98
CA LEU A 224 -6.85 28.21 5.55
C LEU A 224 -5.34 28.31 5.30
N ARG A 225 -4.61 29.19 5.99
CA ARG A 225 -3.14 29.28 5.88
C ARG A 225 -2.46 27.98 6.28
N ARG A 226 -2.90 27.30 7.35
CA ARG A 226 -2.35 25.99 7.76
C ARG A 226 -2.54 24.92 6.68
N HIS A 227 -3.74 24.84 6.12
CA HIS A 227 -4.05 23.90 5.04
C HIS A 227 -3.30 24.24 3.75
N HIS A 228 -3.19 25.53 3.41
CA HIS A 228 -2.47 26.00 2.22
C HIS A 228 -0.97 25.69 2.32
N ARG A 229 -0.34 25.91 3.48
CA ARG A 229 1.05 25.49 3.73
C ARG A 229 1.24 23.99 3.50
N SER A 230 0.29 23.16 3.92
CA SER A 230 0.37 21.70 3.76
C SER A 230 0.17 21.26 2.31
N ALA A 231 -0.82 21.82 1.61
CA ALA A 231 -1.06 21.57 0.19
C ALA A 231 0.15 21.99 -0.66
N ARG A 232 0.71 23.18 -0.41
CA ARG A 232 1.93 23.65 -1.08
C ARG A 232 3.13 22.74 -0.81
N ARG A 233 3.26 22.20 0.40
CA ARG A 233 4.33 21.25 0.73
C ARG A 233 4.25 19.99 -0.14
N GLN A 234 3.07 19.39 -0.28
CA GLN A 234 2.88 18.26 -1.20
C GLN A 234 3.24 18.64 -2.64
N TYR A 235 2.68 19.75 -3.12
CA TYR A 235 2.92 20.26 -4.47
C TYR A 235 4.42 20.41 -4.78
N TRP A 236 5.14 21.17 -3.96
CA TRP A 236 6.57 21.42 -4.14
C TRP A 236 7.40 20.15 -4.00
N TYR A 237 7.01 19.24 -3.10
CA TYR A 237 7.67 17.94 -3.00
C TYR A 237 7.54 17.17 -4.32
N SER A 238 6.32 17.01 -4.85
CA SER A 238 6.06 16.29 -6.10
C SER A 238 6.80 16.92 -7.28
N PHE A 239 6.81 18.25 -7.36
CA PHE A 239 7.53 18.98 -8.42
C PHE A 239 9.05 18.77 -8.34
N ILE A 240 9.64 18.94 -7.15
CA ILE A 240 11.10 18.87 -6.98
C ILE A 240 11.61 17.42 -7.13
N ILE A 241 10.91 16.44 -6.54
CA ILE A 241 11.40 15.06 -6.54
C ILE A 241 11.49 14.47 -7.94
N GLN A 242 10.55 14.83 -8.84
CA GLN A 242 10.57 14.40 -10.24
C GLN A 242 11.77 14.99 -11.00
N GLY A 243 12.15 16.24 -10.69
CA GLY A 243 13.33 16.88 -11.28
C GLY A 243 14.66 16.30 -10.78
N ILE A 244 14.71 15.78 -9.55
CA ILE A 244 15.90 15.17 -8.96
C ILE A 244 16.02 13.69 -9.33
N GLN A 245 14.90 12.96 -9.33
CA GLN A 245 14.84 11.52 -9.60
C GLN A 245 14.05 11.26 -10.88
N ARG A 246 14.72 11.31 -12.03
CA ARG A 246 14.09 11.05 -13.34
C ARG A 246 13.32 9.72 -13.37
N MET A 247 13.91 8.65 -12.85
CA MET A 247 13.27 7.32 -12.81
C MET A 247 11.97 7.30 -12.00
N ARG A 248 11.87 8.13 -10.94
CA ARG A 248 10.62 8.26 -10.19
C ARG A 248 9.54 8.90 -11.05
N GLY A 249 9.88 9.95 -11.81
CA GLY A 249 8.97 10.56 -12.77
C GLY A 249 8.49 9.56 -13.83
N GLU A 250 9.42 8.77 -14.39
CA GLU A 250 9.11 7.70 -15.36
C GLU A 250 8.19 6.63 -14.78
N ALA A 251 8.44 6.17 -13.55
CA ALA A 251 7.59 5.19 -12.86
C ALA A 251 6.18 5.73 -12.59
N LEU A 252 6.06 6.97 -12.10
CA LEU A 252 4.78 7.62 -11.81
C LEU A 252 3.98 7.96 -13.07
N ALA A 253 4.65 8.09 -14.22
CA ALA A 253 4.02 8.34 -15.52
C ALA A 253 3.50 7.06 -16.19
N LEU A 254 3.77 5.87 -15.64
CA LEU A 254 3.19 4.64 -16.15
C LEU A 254 1.65 4.69 -16.02
N PRO A 255 0.88 4.39 -17.08
CA PRO A 255 -0.59 4.43 -17.05
C PRO A 255 -1.18 3.59 -15.91
N HIS A 256 -0.54 2.46 -15.62
CA HIS A 256 -0.95 1.49 -14.61
C HIS A 256 -0.10 1.53 -13.33
N TYR A 257 0.57 2.64 -13.03
CA TYR A 257 1.41 2.79 -11.82
C TYR A 257 0.66 2.42 -10.54
N LEU A 258 -0.56 2.92 -10.36
CA LEU A 258 -1.37 2.64 -9.16
C LEU A 258 -1.67 1.14 -9.01
N GLN A 259 -1.90 0.45 -10.12
CA GLN A 259 -2.11 -1.00 -10.14
C GLN A 259 -0.81 -1.72 -9.78
N LEU A 260 0.35 -1.30 -10.29
CA LEU A 260 1.64 -1.90 -9.92
C LEU A 260 1.92 -1.73 -8.42
N ALA A 261 1.74 -0.54 -7.87
CA ALA A 261 2.01 -0.24 -6.46
C ALA A 261 1.16 -1.09 -5.50
N ASN A 262 -0.07 -1.44 -5.88
CA ASN A 262 -1.02 -2.14 -5.00
C ASN A 262 -1.20 -3.64 -5.33
N LEU A 263 -0.67 -4.13 -6.46
CA LEU A 263 -0.95 -5.49 -6.93
C LEU A 263 -0.55 -6.58 -5.94
N VAL A 264 0.69 -6.58 -5.46
CA VAL A 264 1.16 -7.61 -4.53
C VAL A 264 0.40 -7.55 -3.20
N PRO A 265 0.24 -6.39 -2.54
CA PRO A 265 -0.61 -6.27 -1.36
C PRO A 265 -2.03 -6.83 -1.57
N TYR A 266 -2.71 -6.45 -2.66
CA TYR A 266 -4.07 -6.90 -2.93
C TYR A 266 -4.15 -8.39 -3.25
N ILE A 267 -3.17 -8.95 -3.95
CA ILE A 267 -3.06 -10.40 -4.10
C ILE A 267 -2.95 -11.04 -2.71
N THR A 268 -1.96 -10.65 -1.89
CA THR A 268 -1.70 -11.30 -0.60
C THR A 268 -2.85 -11.18 0.41
N ARG A 269 -3.76 -10.22 0.21
CA ARG A 269 -4.92 -9.97 1.08
C ARG A 269 -6.25 -10.47 0.53
N CYS A 270 -6.37 -10.87 -0.74
CA CYS A 270 -7.68 -11.10 -1.36
C CYS A 270 -8.54 -12.20 -0.70
N VAL A 271 -7.93 -13.22 -0.08
CA VAL A 271 -8.68 -14.26 0.67
C VAL A 271 -9.12 -13.75 2.05
N ALA A 272 -8.41 -12.78 2.61
CA ALA A 272 -8.72 -12.18 3.89
C ALA A 272 -9.81 -11.12 3.78
N GLU A 273 -9.57 -10.21 2.83
CA GLU A 273 -10.30 -8.96 2.67
C GLU A 273 -11.44 -9.05 1.67
N GLY A 274 -11.64 -10.21 1.05
CA GLY A 274 -12.62 -10.35 -0.01
C GLY A 274 -12.03 -10.04 -1.39
N PRO A 275 -12.80 -10.37 -2.45
CA PRO A 275 -12.34 -10.22 -3.83
C PRO A 275 -12.36 -8.78 -4.34
N ALA A 276 -13.01 -7.84 -3.64
CA ALA A 276 -13.36 -6.53 -4.18
C ALA A 276 -12.15 -5.70 -4.64
N ASP A 277 -11.12 -5.53 -3.80
CA ASP A 277 -9.95 -4.70 -4.12
C ASP A 277 -9.13 -5.29 -5.27
N LEU A 278 -8.88 -6.60 -5.24
CA LEU A 278 -8.15 -7.28 -6.32
C LEU A 278 -8.94 -7.23 -7.63
N ARG A 279 -10.27 -7.42 -7.58
CA ARG A 279 -11.15 -7.30 -8.75
C ARG A 279 -11.11 -5.89 -9.33
N GLY A 280 -11.24 -4.87 -8.50
CA GLY A 280 -11.17 -3.46 -8.94
C GLY A 280 -9.84 -3.11 -9.58
N LEU A 281 -8.73 -3.58 -9.00
CA LEU A 281 -7.40 -3.42 -9.57
C LEU A 281 -7.27 -4.09 -10.96
N LEU A 282 -7.75 -5.33 -11.09
CA LEU A 282 -7.72 -6.06 -12.35
C LEU A 282 -8.65 -5.44 -13.41
N ILE A 283 -9.83 -4.94 -13.03
CA ILE A 283 -10.71 -4.16 -13.91
C ILE A 283 -9.98 -2.90 -14.41
N GLY A 284 -9.25 -2.21 -13.54
CA GLY A 284 -8.42 -1.07 -13.93
C GLY A 284 -7.36 -1.46 -14.97
N LEU A 285 -6.68 -2.59 -14.78
CA LEU A 285 -5.73 -3.11 -15.78
C LEU A 285 -6.41 -3.45 -17.12
N GLN A 286 -7.63 -3.98 -17.08
CA GLN A 286 -8.42 -4.26 -18.28
C GLN A 286 -8.79 -2.99 -19.04
N GLN A 287 -9.17 -1.92 -18.33
CA GLN A 287 -9.53 -0.62 -18.93
C GLN A 287 -8.31 0.08 -19.54
N LEU A 288 -7.15 -0.01 -18.89
CA LEU A 288 -5.89 0.58 -19.35
C LEU A 288 -5.15 -0.27 -20.38
N TRP A 289 -5.70 -1.43 -20.78
CA TRP A 289 -4.96 -2.42 -21.56
C TRP A 289 -4.43 -1.88 -22.90
N ALA A 290 -5.18 -1.00 -23.56
CA ALA A 290 -4.75 -0.38 -24.81
C ALA A 290 -3.49 0.49 -24.66
N GLU A 291 -3.27 1.08 -23.48
CA GLU A 291 -2.08 1.87 -23.16
C GLU A 291 -0.92 0.98 -22.68
N ILE A 292 -1.23 -0.10 -21.94
CA ILE A 292 -0.24 -1.07 -21.44
C ILE A 292 0.37 -1.87 -22.60
N ALA A 293 -0.48 -2.41 -23.47
CA ALA A 293 -0.10 -3.19 -24.63
C ALA A 293 -0.22 -2.34 -25.91
N ALA A 294 0.43 -1.16 -25.91
CA ALA A 294 0.34 -0.18 -26.98
C ALA A 294 0.81 -0.69 -28.36
N ASP A 295 1.62 -1.75 -28.38
CA ASP A 295 2.05 -2.44 -29.61
C ASP A 295 0.96 -3.36 -30.21
N GLY A 296 -0.18 -3.52 -29.52
CA GLY A 296 -1.31 -4.36 -29.93
C GLY A 296 -0.98 -5.85 -29.99
N SER A 297 0.15 -6.28 -29.41
CA SER A 297 0.73 -7.60 -29.66
C SER A 297 0.05 -8.74 -28.89
N SER A 298 -0.79 -8.44 -27.89
CA SER A 298 -1.46 -9.46 -27.08
C SER A 298 -2.87 -9.06 -26.62
N PRO A 299 -3.84 -9.99 -26.65
CA PRO A 299 -5.16 -9.77 -26.06
C PRO A 299 -5.06 -9.62 -24.54
N CYS A 300 -5.99 -8.85 -23.95
CA CYS A 300 -6.02 -8.67 -22.50
C CYS A 300 -6.24 -10.00 -21.77
N PRO A 301 -5.35 -10.41 -20.85
CA PRO A 301 -5.55 -11.61 -20.03
C PRO A 301 -6.67 -11.47 -18.98
N VAL A 302 -7.19 -10.26 -18.80
CA VAL A 302 -8.31 -9.94 -17.92
C VAL A 302 -9.55 -9.74 -18.77
N ASP A 303 -10.60 -10.48 -18.44
CA ASP A 303 -11.78 -10.65 -19.28
C ASP A 303 -13.08 -10.51 -18.47
N PHE A 304 -13.17 -9.53 -17.56
CA PHE A 304 -14.44 -9.28 -16.87
C PHE A 304 -15.50 -8.77 -17.84
N THR A 305 -16.72 -9.27 -17.69
CA THR A 305 -17.85 -8.88 -18.55
C THR A 305 -18.46 -7.54 -18.09
N PRO A 306 -19.21 -6.83 -18.95
CA PRO A 306 -19.92 -5.60 -18.56
C PRO A 306 -20.84 -5.79 -17.33
N GLU A 307 -21.45 -6.96 -17.19
CA GLU A 307 -22.30 -7.31 -16.05
C GLU A 307 -21.46 -7.44 -14.76
N GLU A 308 -20.27 -8.04 -14.84
CA GLU A 308 -19.34 -8.13 -13.70
C GLU A 308 -18.82 -6.75 -13.28
N LEU A 309 -18.57 -5.86 -14.24
CA LEU A 309 -18.19 -4.45 -13.99
C LEU A 309 -19.31 -3.68 -13.28
N ALA A 310 -20.56 -3.84 -13.74
CA ALA A 310 -21.71 -3.21 -13.11
C ALA A 310 -21.93 -3.74 -11.68
N ALA A 311 -21.82 -5.06 -11.49
CA ALA A 311 -21.92 -5.69 -10.17
C ALA A 311 -20.82 -5.21 -9.23
N HIS A 312 -19.58 -5.10 -9.71
CA HIS A 312 -18.48 -4.57 -8.91
C HIS A 312 -18.73 -3.13 -8.48
N THR A 313 -19.21 -2.28 -9.40
CA THR A 313 -19.55 -0.87 -9.09
C THR A 313 -20.59 -0.76 -8.00
N GLN A 314 -21.66 -1.58 -8.07
CA GLN A 314 -22.70 -1.62 -7.04
C GLN A 314 -22.16 -2.09 -5.69
N GLU A 315 -21.28 -3.10 -5.69
CA GLU A 315 -20.67 -3.62 -4.47
C GLU A 315 -19.77 -2.59 -3.79
N VAL A 316 -18.93 -1.88 -4.56
CA VAL A 316 -18.06 -0.81 -4.05
C VAL A 316 -18.90 0.33 -3.47
N GLN A 317 -19.95 0.78 -4.16
CA GLN A 317 -20.84 1.82 -3.64
C GLN A 317 -21.51 1.41 -2.31
N ARG A 318 -21.97 0.16 -2.22
CA ARG A 318 -22.55 -0.39 -0.99
C ARG A 318 -21.52 -0.41 0.14
N GLN A 319 -20.28 -0.79 -0.17
CA GLN A 319 -19.18 -0.84 0.80
C GLN A 319 -18.79 0.56 1.29
N GLU A 320 -18.67 1.55 0.40
CA GLU A 320 -18.38 2.94 0.75
C GLU A 320 -19.50 3.57 1.61
N GLU A 321 -20.76 3.26 1.32
CA GLU A 321 -21.90 3.63 2.18
C GLU A 321 -21.79 3.00 3.57
N TYR A 322 -21.53 1.70 3.63
CA TYR A 322 -21.35 0.98 4.89
C TYR A 322 -20.20 1.55 5.72
N GLU A 323 -19.03 1.80 5.11
CA GLU A 323 -17.86 2.38 5.79
C GLU A 323 -18.12 3.80 6.31
N ARG A 324 -18.88 4.61 5.57
CA ARG A 324 -19.33 5.93 6.05
C ARG A 324 -20.24 5.81 7.28
N ASN A 325 -21.17 4.86 7.26
CA ASN A 325 -22.08 4.59 8.38
C ASN A 325 -21.30 4.09 9.61
N VAL A 326 -20.34 3.18 9.42
CA VAL A 326 -19.43 2.72 10.47
C VAL A 326 -18.59 3.89 11.03
N ALA A 327 -18.05 4.76 10.18
CA ALA A 327 -17.29 5.93 10.63
C ALA A 327 -18.14 6.89 11.47
N GLN A 328 -19.42 7.04 11.11
CA GLN A 328 -20.36 7.80 11.93
C GLN A 328 -20.62 7.12 13.27
N LEU A 329 -20.82 5.81 13.28
CA LEU A 329 -20.99 5.02 14.49
C LEU A 329 -19.81 5.19 15.46
N TYR A 330 -18.56 5.15 14.96
CA TYR A 330 -17.36 5.40 15.77
C TYR A 330 -17.37 6.79 16.42
N ARG A 331 -17.76 7.83 15.66
CA ARG A 331 -17.91 9.20 16.18
C ARG A 331 -18.99 9.31 17.26
N GLU A 332 -20.12 8.64 17.07
CA GLU A 332 -21.22 8.65 18.04
C GLU A 332 -20.88 7.89 19.32
N ILE A 333 -20.13 6.80 19.22
CA ILE A 333 -19.60 6.08 20.39
C ILE A 333 -18.56 6.94 21.12
N GLY A 334 -17.73 7.67 20.37
CA GLY A 334 -16.60 8.43 20.90
C GLY A 334 -15.34 7.58 21.04
N CYS A 335 -15.19 6.55 20.21
CA CYS A 335 -14.01 5.68 20.22
C CYS A 335 -13.00 6.06 19.12
N GLN A 336 -11.74 5.70 19.37
CA GLN A 336 -10.68 5.76 18.38
C GLN A 336 -10.85 4.66 17.32
N ASN A 337 -10.02 4.71 16.28
CA ASN A 337 -10.01 3.77 15.16
C ASN A 337 -9.79 2.30 15.57
N ASP A 338 -9.09 2.07 16.68
CA ASP A 338 -8.87 0.74 17.27
C ASP A 338 -9.98 0.31 18.23
N GLY A 339 -11.03 1.13 18.37
CA GLY A 339 -12.13 0.94 19.31
C GLY A 339 -11.80 1.38 20.75
N SER A 340 -10.60 1.92 21.00
CA SER A 340 -10.23 2.40 22.34
C SER A 340 -10.98 3.67 22.73
N VAL A 341 -11.20 3.83 24.03
CA VAL A 341 -11.87 4.99 24.65
C VAL A 341 -11.08 5.41 25.89
N ASN A 342 -11.29 6.64 26.35
CA ASN A 342 -10.77 7.05 27.66
C ASN A 342 -11.34 6.14 28.76
N PRO A 343 -10.53 5.64 29.71
CA PRO A 343 -11.03 4.83 30.83
C PRO A 343 -12.24 5.42 31.55
N ASP A 344 -12.27 6.75 31.72
CA ASP A 344 -13.37 7.45 32.40
C ASP A 344 -14.69 7.43 31.59
N GLU A 345 -14.60 7.22 30.28
CA GLU A 345 -15.74 7.15 29.36
C GLU A 345 -16.18 5.73 29.05
N TYR A 346 -15.46 4.70 29.55
CA TYR A 346 -15.66 3.31 29.15
C TYR A 346 -17.09 2.82 29.34
N GLU A 347 -17.67 3.01 30.52
CA GLU A 347 -19.05 2.55 30.80
C GLU A 347 -20.08 3.32 29.96
N ALA A 348 -19.84 4.62 29.70
CA ALA A 348 -20.71 5.42 28.84
C ALA A 348 -20.62 4.96 27.38
N ALA A 349 -19.42 4.71 26.86
CA ALA A 349 -19.21 4.19 25.51
C ALA A 349 -19.85 2.80 25.35
N LYS A 350 -19.70 1.91 26.34
CA LYS A 350 -20.33 0.59 26.35
C LYS A 350 -21.86 0.69 26.29
N ALA A 351 -22.46 1.58 27.08
CA ALA A 351 -23.90 1.83 27.02
C ALA A 351 -24.35 2.37 25.65
N ARG A 352 -23.56 3.27 25.03
CA ARG A 352 -23.83 3.76 23.67
C ARG A 352 -23.76 2.64 22.63
N VAL A 353 -22.75 1.76 22.70
CA VAL A 353 -22.60 0.61 21.79
C VAL A 353 -23.84 -0.28 21.84
N GLU A 354 -24.31 -0.65 23.04
CA GLU A 354 -25.49 -1.52 23.16
C GLU A 354 -26.77 -0.85 22.65
N ARG A 355 -26.96 0.44 22.92
CA ARG A 355 -28.08 1.21 22.36
C ARG A 355 -28.03 1.24 20.84
N LEU A 356 -26.89 1.63 20.27
CA LEU A 356 -26.69 1.75 18.82
C LEU A 356 -26.78 0.39 18.12
N ARG A 357 -26.39 -0.71 18.78
CA ARG A 357 -26.58 -2.08 18.29
C ARG A 357 -28.05 -2.40 18.09
N HIS A 358 -28.92 -2.00 19.02
CA HIS A 358 -30.37 -2.20 18.89
C HIS A 358 -31.02 -1.31 17.82
N GLU A 359 -30.45 -0.13 17.58
CA GLU A 359 -30.92 0.82 16.55
C GLU A 359 -30.38 0.48 15.15
N TRP A 360 -29.44 -0.46 15.02
CA TRP A 360 -28.78 -0.79 13.76
C TRP A 360 -29.68 -1.60 12.83
N ASP A 361 -30.11 -0.99 11.73
CA ASP A 361 -30.80 -1.66 10.63
C ASP A 361 -29.78 -2.01 9.53
N GLU A 362 -29.51 -3.31 9.33
CA GLU A 362 -28.49 -3.76 8.38
C GLU A 362 -28.80 -3.40 6.92
N ILE A 363 -30.08 -3.27 6.55
CA ILE A 363 -30.50 -2.91 5.19
C ILE A 363 -30.26 -1.42 4.97
N ALA A 364 -30.63 -0.59 5.95
CA ALA A 364 -30.39 0.85 5.90
C ALA A 364 -28.89 1.16 5.94
N MET A 365 -28.15 0.47 6.81
CA MET A 365 -26.73 0.71 7.03
C MET A 365 -25.82 0.03 6.02
N LYS A 366 -26.38 -0.79 5.12
CA LYS A 366 -25.67 -1.53 4.04
C LYS A 366 -24.74 -2.64 4.52
N GLY A 367 -24.85 -3.07 5.78
CA GLY A 367 -24.06 -4.15 6.35
C GLY A 367 -24.36 -4.42 7.83
N PRO A 368 -23.75 -5.48 8.40
CA PRO A 368 -23.98 -5.89 9.79
C PRO A 368 -23.41 -4.89 10.79
N PHE A 369 -23.80 -4.99 12.07
CA PHE A 369 -23.20 -4.14 13.10
C PHE A 369 -21.70 -4.47 13.28
N PRO A 370 -20.79 -3.47 13.24
CA PRO A 370 -19.35 -3.72 13.09
C PRO A 370 -18.64 -4.18 14.37
N PHE A 371 -19.24 -3.99 15.56
CA PHE A 371 -18.61 -4.36 16.84
C PHE A 371 -19.13 -5.71 17.35
N PHE A 372 -18.27 -6.73 17.29
CA PHE A 372 -18.46 -8.03 17.92
C PHE A 372 -17.10 -8.64 18.28
N GLU A 373 -17.10 -9.67 19.13
CA GLU A 373 -15.87 -10.32 19.54
C GLU A 373 -15.18 -11.00 18.35
N GLY A 374 -13.93 -10.65 18.10
CA GLY A 374 -13.17 -11.13 16.95
C GLY A 374 -13.57 -10.48 15.62
N ALA A 375 -14.32 -9.38 15.64
CA ALA A 375 -14.61 -8.58 14.46
C ALA A 375 -13.34 -8.05 13.80
N TYR A 376 -13.41 -7.95 12.47
CA TYR A 376 -12.41 -7.25 11.69
C TYR A 376 -12.41 -5.75 12.06
N SER A 377 -11.24 -5.18 12.36
CA SER A 377 -11.13 -3.73 12.56
C SER A 377 -11.02 -3.03 11.21
N TYR A 378 -11.97 -2.13 10.92
CA TYR A 378 -12.03 -1.41 9.65
C TYR A 378 -10.91 -0.37 9.47
N TYR A 379 -10.20 -0.01 10.55
CA TYR A 379 -9.18 1.06 10.53
C TYR A 379 -7.78 0.60 10.93
N LEU A 380 -7.61 -0.68 11.30
CA LEU A 380 -6.30 -1.28 11.56
C LEU A 380 -5.90 -2.10 10.33
N THR A 381 -5.12 -1.52 9.42
CA THR A 381 -4.60 -2.18 8.21
C THR A 381 -3.08 -2.25 8.10
#